data_AF-A0A820BKK2-F1
#
_entry.id   AF-A0A820BKK2-F1
#
_cell.length_a   1.000
_cell.length_b   1.000
_cell.length_c   1.000
_cell.angle_alpha   90.00
_cell.angle_beta   90.00
_cell.angle_gamma   90.00
#
_symmetry.space_group_name_H-M   'P 1'
#
loop_
_entity.id
_entity.type
_entity.pdbx_description
1 polymer ?
#
loop_
_entity_poly.entity_id
_entity_poly.type
_entity_poly.pdbx_seq_one_letter_code
_entity_poly.pdbx_strand_id
1 'polypeptide(L)'
;MYTEQISKMIDNNITTASDLTQTSKSVSDDLNFISQNILIYLSLIFFIFGLLGFIGNVFTYLQPQLRSNTCCIYSLCGSFIDIINLFSNLFPNYFSVKYGIDVFASSGLCKFSIFLMTFLPYLSISFLCMAIIDRFAITCEHTSSMRRVTQLRIVPWMISLTILASGLFTLYASLNHDLVPIYGCVSINPTLTSISYIIFSGLLQPITMITFVLLTYRNVRRSRRRVREVVRTSGQNLRNQFIVTIFAQIL
;
A
#
# COMPACT_ATOMS: atom_id res chain seq x y z
N MET A 1 -40.51 -35.80 48.36
CA MET A 1 -40.78 -34.34 48.31
C MET A 1 -39.50 -33.53 48.12
N TYR A 2 -38.40 -33.78 48.86
CA TYR A 2 -37.13 -33.07 48.68
C TYR A 2 -36.42 -33.35 47.34
N THR A 3 -36.50 -34.57 46.81
CA THR A 3 -35.89 -34.94 45.52
C THR A 3 -36.54 -34.27 44.31
N GLU A 4 -37.83 -33.93 44.40
CA GLU A 4 -38.58 -33.30 43.31
C GLU A 4 -38.27 -31.81 43.17
N GLN A 5 -37.94 -31.12 44.27
CA GLN A 5 -37.49 -29.73 44.24
C GLN A 5 -36.09 -29.57 43.65
N ILE A 6 -35.19 -30.52 43.89
CA ILE A 6 -33.82 -30.48 43.37
C ILE A 6 -33.82 -30.69 41.85
N SER A 7 -34.67 -31.58 41.32
CA SER A 7 -34.80 -31.77 39.86
C SER A 7 -35.25 -30.49 39.15
N LYS A 8 -36.25 -29.78 39.69
CA LYS A 8 -36.76 -28.54 39.09
C LYS A 8 -35.75 -27.39 39.13
N MET A 9 -34.87 -27.33 40.14
CA MET A 9 -33.78 -26.35 40.17
C MET A 9 -32.68 -26.65 39.15
N ILE A 10 -32.36 -27.92 38.92
CA ILE A 10 -31.33 -28.32 37.95
C ILE A 10 -31.80 -28.02 36.52
N ASP A 11 -33.06 -28.31 36.19
CA ASP A 11 -33.62 -28.06 34.85
C ASP A 11 -33.67 -26.57 34.50
N ASN A 12 -34.01 -25.71 35.46
CA ASN A 12 -34.03 -24.25 35.25
C ASN A 12 -32.64 -23.64 35.02
N ASN A 13 -31.60 -24.20 35.63
CA ASN A 13 -30.21 -23.73 35.47
C ASN A 13 -29.60 -24.17 34.12
N ILE A 14 -29.99 -25.35 33.62
CA ILE A 14 -29.53 -25.84 32.31
C ILE A 14 -30.15 -25.01 31.17
N THR A 15 -31.43 -24.65 31.30
CA THR A 15 -32.16 -23.87 30.28
C THR A 15 -31.60 -22.44 30.13
N THR A 16 -31.21 -21.80 31.24
CA THR A 16 -30.62 -20.46 31.22
C THR A 16 -29.19 -20.43 30.64
N ALA A 17 -28.40 -21.49 30.83
CA ALA A 17 -27.07 -21.61 30.24
C ALA A 17 -27.12 -21.83 28.71
N SER A 18 -28.08 -22.61 28.20
CA SER A 18 -28.28 -22.78 26.76
C SER A 18 -28.70 -21.48 26.07
N ASP A 19 -29.57 -20.68 26.70
CA ASP A 19 -30.08 -19.43 26.14
C ASP A 19 -28.98 -18.35 26.02
N LEU A 20 -28.10 -18.22 27.02
CA LEU A 20 -26.93 -17.32 26.97
C LEU A 20 -25.92 -17.73 25.88
N THR A 21 -25.74 -19.04 25.68
CA THR A 21 -24.82 -19.57 24.65
C THR A 21 -25.41 -19.42 23.24
N GLN A 22 -26.73 -19.45 23.10
CA GLN A 22 -27.42 -19.25 21.83
C GLN A 22 -27.53 -17.77 21.45
N THR A 23 -27.73 -16.89 22.44
CA THR A 23 -27.73 -15.44 22.25
C THR A 23 -26.34 -14.91 21.87
N SER A 24 -25.26 -15.45 22.47
CA SER A 24 -23.89 -15.03 22.09
C SER A 24 -23.49 -15.48 20.68
N LYS A 25 -23.98 -16.64 20.21
CA LYS A 25 -23.75 -17.11 18.83
C LYS A 25 -24.50 -16.26 17.80
N SER A 26 -25.77 -15.97 18.02
CA SER A 26 -26.56 -15.13 17.11
C SER A 26 -25.98 -13.72 16.94
N VAL A 27 -25.51 -13.09 18.02
CA VAL A 27 -24.82 -11.79 17.93
C VAL A 27 -23.51 -11.88 17.15
N SER A 28 -22.72 -12.95 17.34
CA SER A 28 -21.47 -13.14 16.58
C SER A 28 -21.73 -13.33 15.09
N ASP A 29 -22.81 -14.03 14.73
CA ASP A 29 -23.17 -14.29 13.33
C ASP A 29 -23.65 -13.01 12.63
N ASP A 30 -24.47 -12.21 13.30
CA ASP A 30 -24.93 -10.91 12.80
C ASP A 30 -23.76 -9.93 12.58
N LEU A 31 -22.82 -9.87 13.54
CA LEU A 31 -21.62 -9.03 13.43
C LEU A 31 -20.72 -9.48 12.27
N ASN A 32 -20.55 -10.79 12.07
CA ASN A 32 -19.80 -11.33 10.94
C ASN A 32 -20.46 -10.98 9.61
N PHE A 33 -21.79 -11.08 9.52
CA PHE A 33 -22.54 -10.70 8.32
C PHE A 33 -22.39 -9.21 7.98
N ILE A 34 -22.51 -8.33 8.98
CA ILE A 34 -22.33 -6.88 8.79
C ILE A 34 -20.89 -6.57 8.37
N SER A 35 -19.91 -7.17 9.05
CA SER A 35 -18.48 -7.00 8.75
C SER A 35 -18.15 -7.41 7.31
N GLN A 36 -18.62 -8.57 6.88
CA GLN A 36 -18.41 -9.06 5.50
C GLN A 36 -19.03 -8.11 4.46
N ASN A 37 -20.26 -7.65 4.68
CA ASN A 37 -20.89 -6.72 3.74
C ASN A 37 -20.12 -5.40 3.67
N ILE A 38 -19.70 -4.84 4.81
CA ILE A 38 -18.89 -3.62 4.84
C ILE A 38 -17.59 -3.81 4.06
N LEU A 39 -16.86 -4.91 4.29
CA LEU A 39 -15.61 -5.19 3.57
C LEU A 39 -15.83 -5.28 2.05
N ILE A 40 -16.89 -5.95 1.59
CA ILE A 40 -17.22 -6.09 0.17
C ILE A 40 -17.50 -4.72 -0.46
N TYR A 41 -18.38 -3.92 0.13
CA TYR A 41 -18.74 -2.60 -0.42
C TYR A 41 -17.58 -1.62 -0.34
N LEU A 42 -16.83 -1.62 0.76
CA LEU A 42 -15.69 -0.74 0.96
C LEU A 42 -14.58 -1.05 -0.06
N SER A 43 -14.25 -2.33 -0.29
CA SER A 43 -13.27 -2.72 -1.32
C SER A 43 -13.69 -2.30 -2.72
N LEU A 44 -14.98 -2.39 -3.06
CA LEU A 44 -15.49 -1.96 -4.36
C LEU A 44 -15.43 -0.44 -4.53
N ILE A 45 -15.76 0.32 -3.48
CA ILE A 45 -15.63 1.79 -3.49
C ILE A 45 -14.16 2.18 -3.67
N PHE A 46 -13.24 1.62 -2.87
CA PHE A 46 -11.81 1.89 -3.01
C PHE A 46 -11.28 1.49 -4.39
N PHE A 47 -11.79 0.41 -4.97
CA PHE A 47 -11.43 -0.01 -6.31
C PHE A 47 -11.79 1.07 -7.35
N ILE A 48 -13.04 1.55 -7.35
CA ILE A 48 -13.51 2.55 -8.32
C ILE A 48 -12.77 3.87 -8.14
N PHE A 49 -12.69 4.40 -6.92
CA PHE A 49 -12.02 5.68 -6.65
C PHE A 49 -10.52 5.61 -6.89
N GLY A 50 -9.87 4.53 -6.46
CA GLY A 50 -8.44 4.30 -6.70
C GLY A 50 -8.13 4.21 -8.20
N LEU A 51 -8.91 3.44 -8.95
CA LEU A 51 -8.73 3.31 -10.39
C LEU A 51 -8.89 4.66 -11.11
N LEU A 52 -9.93 5.42 -10.79
CA LEU A 52 -10.13 6.76 -11.36
C LEU A 52 -8.99 7.71 -11.01
N GLY A 53 -8.51 7.69 -9.77
CA GLY A 53 -7.38 8.50 -9.32
C GLY A 53 -6.08 8.17 -10.05
N PHE A 54 -5.72 6.89 -10.12
CA PHE A 54 -4.49 6.46 -10.80
C PHE A 54 -4.55 6.66 -12.31
N ILE A 55 -5.69 6.40 -12.96
CA ILE A 55 -5.88 6.71 -14.39
C ILE A 55 -5.75 8.22 -14.64
N GLY A 56 -6.34 9.05 -13.79
CA GLY A 56 -6.20 10.50 -13.84
C GLY A 56 -4.74 10.95 -13.72
N ASN A 57 -3.97 10.34 -12.81
CA ASN A 57 -2.53 10.57 -12.68
C ASN A 57 -1.78 10.17 -13.94
N VAL A 58 -2.06 9.00 -14.51
CA VAL A 58 -1.44 8.53 -15.76
C VAL A 58 -1.70 9.52 -16.89
N PHE A 59 -2.94 9.94 -17.12
CA PHE A 59 -3.27 10.93 -18.15
C PHE A 59 -2.59 12.28 -17.90
N THR A 60 -2.51 12.72 -16.65
CA THR A 60 -1.83 13.98 -16.29
C THR A 60 -0.34 13.91 -16.63
N TYR A 61 0.34 12.83 -16.25
CA TYR A 61 1.78 12.67 -16.50
C TYR A 61 2.12 12.34 -17.95
N LEU A 62 1.17 11.86 -18.75
CA LEU A 62 1.37 11.59 -20.17
C LEU A 62 1.46 12.87 -21.02
N GLN A 63 1.07 14.02 -20.48
CA GLN A 63 1.14 15.30 -21.19
C GLN A 63 2.61 15.63 -21.57
N PRO A 64 2.89 16.01 -22.84
CA PRO A 64 4.26 16.21 -23.33
C PRO A 64 5.07 17.24 -22.54
N GLN A 65 4.41 18.25 -22.00
CA GLN A 65 5.04 19.31 -21.22
C GLN A 65 5.66 18.79 -19.91
N LEU A 66 5.02 17.79 -19.29
CA LEU A 66 5.42 17.20 -18.00
C LEU A 66 6.45 16.08 -18.16
N ARG A 67 6.49 15.40 -19.33
CA ARG A 67 7.43 14.30 -19.62
C ARG A 67 8.91 14.72 -19.62
N SER A 68 9.20 16.01 -19.72
CA SER A 68 10.56 16.54 -19.62
C SER A 68 11.16 16.39 -18.20
N ASN A 69 10.31 16.17 -17.18
CA ASN A 69 10.73 16.08 -15.80
C ASN A 69 10.88 14.62 -15.35
N THR A 70 12.08 14.25 -14.92
CA THR A 70 12.45 12.92 -14.41
C THR A 70 11.54 12.47 -13.26
N CYS A 71 11.18 13.41 -12.37
CA CYS A 71 10.24 13.20 -11.29
C CYS A 71 8.86 12.68 -11.77
N CYS A 72 8.33 13.25 -12.87
CA CYS A 72 7.04 12.84 -13.43
C CYS A 72 7.09 11.42 -14.02
N ILE A 73 8.25 10.99 -14.53
CA ILE A 73 8.45 9.62 -15.05
C ILE A 73 8.34 8.61 -13.90
N TYR A 74 8.97 8.87 -12.75
CA TYR A 74 8.85 8.01 -11.58
C TYR A 74 7.39 7.94 -11.07
N SER A 75 6.70 9.07 -10.97
CA SER A 75 5.28 9.11 -10.56
C SER A 75 4.35 8.41 -11.54
N LEU A 76 4.64 8.47 -12.85
CA LEU A 76 3.91 7.73 -13.88
C LEU A 76 4.11 6.22 -13.71
N CYS A 77 5.36 5.77 -13.54
CA CYS A 77 5.66 4.36 -13.27
C CYS A 77 4.96 3.88 -11.99
N GLY A 78 5.02 4.66 -10.90
CA GLY A 78 4.29 4.36 -9.66
C GLY A 78 2.79 4.18 -9.89
N SER A 79 2.17 5.11 -10.63
CA SER A 79 0.73 5.03 -10.94
C SER A 79 0.36 3.77 -11.74
N PHE A 80 1.22 3.31 -12.66
CA PHE A 80 1.01 2.04 -13.35
C PHE A 80 1.09 0.84 -12.40
N ILE A 81 2.08 0.84 -11.50
CA ILE A 81 2.22 -0.21 -10.49
C ILE A 81 1.01 -0.21 -9.55
N ASP A 82 0.50 0.96 -9.16
CA ASP A 82 -0.69 1.07 -8.31
C ASP A 82 -1.94 0.51 -8.99
N ILE A 83 -2.12 0.74 -10.30
CA ILE A 83 -3.21 0.12 -11.06
C ILE A 83 -3.06 -1.41 -11.02
N ILE A 84 -1.87 -1.94 -11.33
CA ILE A 84 -1.61 -3.38 -11.29
C ILE A 84 -1.84 -3.95 -9.89
N ASN A 85 -1.43 -3.22 -8.84
CA ASN A 85 -1.63 -3.56 -7.44
C ASN A 85 -3.11 -3.68 -7.10
N LEU A 86 -3.90 -2.72 -7.55
CA LEU A 86 -5.33 -2.67 -7.32
C LEU A 86 -6.03 -3.86 -7.99
N PHE A 87 -5.65 -4.20 -9.23
CA PHE A 87 -6.15 -5.38 -9.92
C PHE A 87 -5.66 -6.70 -9.30
N SER A 88 -4.44 -6.77 -8.81
CA SER A 88 -3.86 -8.03 -8.29
C SER A 88 -4.30 -8.34 -6.86
N ASN A 89 -4.60 -7.32 -6.05
CA ASN A 89 -4.92 -7.51 -4.63
C ASN A 89 -6.41 -7.34 -4.32
N LEU A 90 -7.04 -6.23 -4.75
CA LEU A 90 -8.44 -5.98 -4.41
C LEU A 90 -9.39 -6.91 -5.17
N PHE A 91 -9.08 -7.21 -6.44
CA PHE A 91 -9.97 -8.01 -7.27
C PHE A 91 -10.08 -9.47 -6.80
N PRO A 92 -8.99 -10.22 -6.55
CA PRO A 92 -9.11 -11.60 -6.05
C PRO A 92 -9.73 -11.66 -4.65
N ASN A 93 -9.46 -10.68 -3.80
CA ASN A 93 -10.07 -10.59 -2.47
C ASN A 93 -11.59 -10.40 -2.58
N TYR A 94 -12.05 -9.52 -3.46
CA TYR A 94 -13.48 -9.35 -3.74
C TYR A 94 -14.15 -10.66 -4.21
N PHE A 95 -13.51 -11.39 -5.14
CA PHE A 95 -14.06 -12.66 -5.62
C PHE A 95 -14.09 -13.75 -4.55
N SER A 96 -13.03 -13.84 -3.74
CA SER A 96 -12.93 -14.78 -2.64
C SER A 96 -14.02 -14.54 -1.60
N VAL A 97 -14.20 -13.28 -1.16
CA VAL A 97 -15.19 -12.94 -0.14
C VAL A 97 -16.63 -13.04 -0.66
N LYS A 98 -16.89 -12.64 -1.91
CA LYS A 98 -18.26 -12.60 -2.46
C LYS A 98 -18.75 -13.95 -2.98
N TYR A 99 -17.89 -14.71 -3.66
CA TYR A 99 -18.25 -15.94 -4.36
C TYR A 99 -17.67 -17.21 -3.72
N GLY A 100 -16.79 -17.08 -2.72
CA GLY A 100 -16.12 -18.23 -2.11
C GLY A 100 -15.15 -18.94 -3.04
N ILE A 101 -14.75 -18.30 -4.14
CA ILE A 101 -13.84 -18.88 -5.14
C ILE A 101 -12.42 -18.54 -4.71
N ASP A 102 -11.67 -19.56 -4.28
CA ASP A 102 -10.25 -19.41 -3.99
C ASP A 102 -9.44 -19.41 -5.29
N VAL A 103 -9.01 -18.22 -5.70
CA VAL A 103 -8.20 -17.99 -6.91
C VAL A 103 -6.77 -18.57 -6.74
N PHE A 104 -6.34 -18.85 -5.50
CA PHE A 104 -4.97 -19.27 -5.17
C PHE A 104 -4.88 -20.73 -4.72
N ALA A 105 -5.70 -21.60 -5.32
CA ALA A 105 -5.78 -23.03 -4.98
C ALA A 105 -4.50 -23.86 -5.22
N SER A 106 -3.47 -23.30 -5.88
CA SER A 106 -2.19 -23.99 -6.10
C SER A 106 -1.05 -23.35 -5.32
N SER A 107 -0.07 -24.16 -4.89
CA SER A 107 1.07 -23.69 -4.09
C SER A 107 1.90 -22.63 -4.82
N GLY A 108 2.06 -22.77 -6.14
CA GLY A 108 2.74 -21.78 -6.98
C GLY A 108 1.98 -20.46 -7.07
N LEU A 109 0.66 -20.52 -7.29
CA LEU A 109 -0.18 -19.31 -7.38
C LEU A 109 -0.28 -18.59 -6.04
N CYS A 110 -0.28 -19.31 -4.91
CA CYS A 110 -0.23 -18.62 -3.63
C CYS A 110 1.09 -17.86 -3.44
N LYS A 111 2.25 -18.51 -3.64
CA LYS A 111 3.55 -17.85 -3.44
C LYS A 111 3.68 -16.62 -4.35
N PHE A 112 3.17 -16.73 -5.58
CA PHE A 112 3.10 -15.61 -6.52
C PHE A 112 2.15 -14.50 -6.06
N SER A 113 0.98 -14.84 -5.50
CA SER A 113 0.05 -13.86 -4.93
C SER A 113 0.66 -13.08 -3.77
N ILE A 114 1.26 -13.77 -2.80
CA ILE A 114 1.94 -13.14 -1.66
C ILE A 114 3.12 -12.29 -2.14
N PHE A 115 3.84 -12.76 -3.15
CA PHE A 115 4.89 -11.98 -3.81
C PHE A 115 4.32 -10.68 -4.37
N LEU A 116 3.29 -10.72 -5.23
CA LEU A 116 2.68 -9.52 -5.80
C LEU A 116 2.09 -8.58 -4.73
N MET A 117 1.43 -9.14 -3.73
CA MET A 117 0.83 -8.40 -2.61
C MET A 117 1.86 -7.59 -1.83
N THR A 118 3.08 -8.10 -1.70
CA THR A 118 4.16 -7.41 -0.99
C THR A 118 5.01 -6.54 -1.93
N PHE A 119 5.26 -7.02 -3.14
CA PHE A 119 6.14 -6.39 -4.12
C PHE A 119 5.55 -5.11 -4.71
N LEU A 120 4.28 -5.11 -5.12
CA LEU A 120 3.69 -3.98 -5.81
C LEU A 120 3.58 -2.72 -4.92
N PRO A 121 3.06 -2.80 -3.66
CA PRO A 121 3.03 -1.62 -2.79
C PRO A 121 4.43 -1.11 -2.43
N TYR A 122 5.38 -2.03 -2.19
CA TYR A 122 6.76 -1.66 -1.89
C TYR A 122 7.42 -0.94 -3.07
N LEU A 123 7.18 -1.43 -4.29
CA LEU A 123 7.70 -0.82 -5.51
C LEU A 123 7.08 0.56 -5.77
N SER A 124 5.77 0.72 -5.57
CA SER A 124 5.08 2.02 -5.71
C SER A 124 5.66 3.08 -4.78
N ILE A 125 5.81 2.76 -3.49
CA ILE A 125 6.39 3.68 -2.51
C ILE A 125 7.86 3.96 -2.82
N SER A 126 8.60 2.97 -3.31
CA SER A 126 9.99 3.17 -3.75
C SER A 126 10.09 4.16 -4.91
N PHE A 127 9.18 4.10 -5.89
CA PHE A 127 9.12 5.11 -6.96
C PHE A 127 8.74 6.49 -6.46
N LEU A 128 7.83 6.59 -5.49
CA LEU A 128 7.49 7.85 -4.84
C LEU A 128 8.70 8.43 -4.10
N CYS A 129 9.44 7.62 -3.35
CA CYS A 129 10.69 8.03 -2.71
C CYS A 129 11.72 8.51 -3.74
N MET A 130 11.90 7.78 -4.84
CA MET A 130 12.80 8.18 -5.93
C MET A 130 12.37 9.51 -6.56
N ALA A 131 11.08 9.74 -6.76
CA ALA A 131 10.55 11.01 -7.27
C ALA A 131 10.85 12.18 -6.33
N ILE A 132 10.78 11.96 -5.01
CA ILE A 132 11.13 12.96 -3.99
C ILE A 132 12.63 13.24 -3.99
N ILE A 133 13.47 12.20 -4.05
CA ILE A 133 14.94 12.33 -4.10
C ILE A 133 15.36 13.10 -5.34
N ASP A 134 14.75 12.80 -6.49
CA ASP A 134 14.98 13.49 -7.76
C ASP A 134 14.65 14.98 -7.65
N ARG A 135 13.48 15.32 -7.09
CA ARG A 135 13.08 16.70 -6.76
C ARG A 135 14.06 17.39 -5.81
N PHE A 136 14.55 16.68 -4.80
CA PHE A 136 15.54 17.20 -3.87
C PHE A 136 16.86 17.52 -4.60
N ALA A 137 17.35 16.61 -5.44
CA ALA A 137 18.57 16.80 -6.22
C ALA A 137 18.49 18.02 -7.17
N ILE A 138 17.33 18.26 -7.80
CA ILE A 138 17.09 19.44 -8.65
C ILE A 138 17.13 20.75 -7.83
N THR A 139 16.72 20.70 -6.56
CA THR A 139 16.68 21.88 -5.69
C THR A 139 18.06 22.25 -5.15
N CYS A 140 19.03 21.34 -5.22
CA CYS A 140 20.42 21.60 -4.83
C CYS A 140 21.13 22.55 -5.81
N GLU A 141 22.17 23.24 -5.33
CA GLU A 141 22.90 24.23 -6.11
C GLU A 141 23.55 23.66 -7.38
N HIS A 142 23.66 24.52 -8.40
CA HIS A 142 24.06 24.19 -9.78
C HIS A 142 25.46 23.56 -9.89
N THR A 143 26.31 23.74 -8.88
CA THR A 143 27.68 23.22 -8.78
C THR A 143 27.77 21.85 -8.12
N SER A 144 26.68 21.32 -7.57
CA SER A 144 26.69 20.03 -6.90
C SER A 144 26.71 18.86 -7.88
N SER A 145 27.62 17.91 -7.62
CA SER A 145 27.70 16.59 -8.28
C SER A 145 26.34 15.89 -8.40
N MET A 146 25.42 16.12 -7.45
CA MET A 146 24.10 15.49 -7.44
C MET A 146 23.25 15.79 -8.69
N ARG A 147 23.40 16.96 -9.33
CA ARG A 147 22.64 17.28 -10.54
C ARG A 147 23.05 16.42 -11.74
N ARG A 148 24.29 15.92 -11.76
CA ARG A 148 24.78 15.05 -12.85
C ARG A 148 24.16 13.65 -12.78
N VAL A 149 23.77 13.21 -11.58
CA VAL A 149 23.07 11.93 -11.36
C VAL A 149 21.62 12.00 -11.83
N THR A 150 20.99 13.17 -11.81
CA THR A 150 19.60 13.42 -12.24
C THR A 150 19.45 13.55 -13.76
N GLN A 151 20.45 13.18 -14.56
CA GLN A 151 20.31 13.21 -16.02
C GLN A 151 19.28 12.17 -16.48
N LEU A 152 18.43 12.55 -17.45
CA LEU A 152 17.39 11.67 -18.03
C LEU A 152 17.93 10.29 -18.47
N ARG A 153 19.23 10.19 -18.80
CA ARG A 153 19.89 8.94 -19.21
C ARG A 153 20.04 7.93 -18.07
N ILE A 154 20.11 8.37 -16.82
CA ILE A 154 20.35 7.53 -15.64
C ILE A 154 19.01 7.04 -15.03
N VAL A 155 17.91 7.73 -15.30
CA VAL A 155 16.56 7.36 -14.82
C VAL A 155 16.18 5.90 -15.10
N PRO A 156 16.27 5.36 -16.34
CA PRO A 156 15.89 3.97 -16.58
C PRO A 156 16.76 2.98 -15.81
N TRP A 157 18.04 3.29 -15.60
CA TRP A 157 18.93 2.46 -14.78
C TRP A 157 18.52 2.46 -13.31
N MET A 158 18.15 3.62 -12.76
CA MET A 158 17.66 3.72 -11.38
C MET A 158 16.33 2.98 -11.20
N ILE A 159 15.39 3.13 -12.16
CA ILE A 159 14.12 2.38 -12.16
C ILE A 159 14.39 0.88 -12.15
N SER A 160 15.25 0.40 -13.03
CA SER A 160 15.60 -1.02 -13.11
C SER A 160 16.27 -1.53 -11.83
N LEU A 161 17.16 -0.74 -11.23
CA LEU A 161 17.81 -1.08 -9.97
C LEU A 161 16.81 -1.14 -8.81
N THR A 162 15.87 -0.20 -8.74
CA THR A 162 14.79 -0.19 -7.74
C THR A 162 13.88 -1.40 -7.89
N ILE A 163 13.49 -1.76 -9.11
CA ILE A 163 12.70 -2.97 -9.40
C ILE A 163 13.45 -4.22 -8.94
N LEU A 164 14.74 -4.34 -9.29
CA LEU A 164 15.57 -5.49 -8.94
C LEU A 164 15.75 -5.62 -7.41
N ALA A 165 16.08 -4.52 -6.73
CA ALA A 165 16.27 -4.51 -5.28
C ALA A 165 14.97 -4.85 -4.54
N SER A 166 13.85 -4.26 -4.96
CA SER A 166 12.51 -4.57 -4.42
C SER A 166 12.13 -6.02 -4.67
N GLY A 167 12.43 -6.54 -5.86
CA GLY A 167 12.14 -7.91 -6.26
C GLY A 167 12.93 -8.91 -5.42
N LEU A 168 14.24 -8.70 -5.24
CA LEU A 168 15.08 -9.56 -4.40
C LEU A 168 14.60 -9.59 -2.94
N PHE A 169 14.28 -8.42 -2.38
CA PHE A 169 13.80 -8.31 -1.00
C PHE A 169 12.48 -9.06 -0.78
N THR A 170 11.52 -8.88 -1.69
CA THR A 170 10.20 -9.52 -1.60
C THR A 170 10.19 -10.99 -2.01
N LEU A 171 11.09 -11.41 -2.90
CA LEU A 171 11.28 -12.81 -3.26
C LEU A 171 11.76 -13.61 -2.06
N TYR A 172 12.70 -13.07 -1.27
CA TYR A 172 13.11 -13.67 0.00
C TYR A 172 11.93 -13.84 0.97
N ALA A 173 11.03 -12.87 1.06
CA ALA A 173 9.83 -12.96 1.89
C ALA A 173 8.84 -14.03 1.36
N SER A 174 8.63 -14.11 0.04
CA SER A 174 7.70 -15.06 -0.58
C SER A 174 8.16 -16.51 -0.44
N LEU A 175 9.47 -16.78 -0.55
CA LEU A 175 10.02 -18.14 -0.38
C LEU A 175 9.73 -18.77 0.99
N ASN A 176 9.49 -17.95 2.02
CA ASN A 176 9.17 -18.41 3.37
C ASN A 176 7.69 -18.79 3.56
N HIS A 177 6.86 -18.73 2.51
CA HIS A 177 5.45 -19.11 2.55
C HIS A 177 5.20 -20.46 1.87
N ASP A 178 4.31 -21.25 2.45
CA ASP A 178 3.89 -22.53 1.88
C ASP A 178 2.39 -22.77 2.00
N LEU A 179 1.87 -23.66 1.15
CA LEU A 179 0.44 -23.98 1.12
C LEU A 179 0.16 -25.12 2.10
N VAL A 180 -0.67 -24.85 3.11
CA VAL A 180 -1.14 -25.82 4.09
C VAL A 180 -2.60 -26.19 3.76
N PRO A 181 -2.95 -27.47 3.58
CA PRO A 181 -4.26 -27.89 3.06
C PRO A 181 -5.50 -27.43 3.85
N ILE A 182 -5.33 -27.03 5.11
CA ILE A 182 -6.42 -26.64 6.03
C ILE A 182 -6.43 -25.13 6.27
N TYR A 183 -5.25 -24.51 6.33
CA TYR A 183 -5.10 -23.09 6.71
C TYR A 183 -4.88 -22.17 5.51
N GLY A 184 -4.85 -22.74 4.30
CA GLY A 184 -4.48 -22.01 3.10
C GLY A 184 -2.99 -21.68 3.12
N CYS A 185 -2.64 -20.47 2.70
CA CYS A 185 -1.26 -20.11 2.52
C CYS A 185 -0.67 -19.42 3.75
N VAL A 186 0.32 -20.07 4.37
CA VAL A 186 0.84 -19.68 5.67
C VAL A 186 2.37 -19.61 5.63
N SER A 187 2.96 -18.72 6.41
CA SER A 187 4.42 -18.68 6.58
C SER A 187 4.92 -19.89 7.37
N ILE A 188 6.06 -20.45 6.93
CA ILE A 188 6.77 -21.53 7.63
C ILE A 188 7.23 -21.07 9.02
N ASN A 189 7.61 -19.80 9.15
CA ASN A 189 8.09 -19.18 10.38
C ASN A 189 7.34 -17.86 10.64
N PRO A 190 6.09 -17.91 11.14
CA PRO A 190 5.21 -16.73 11.20
C PRO A 190 5.80 -15.63 12.08
N THR A 191 6.50 -15.97 13.17
CA THR A 191 7.10 -14.99 14.10
C THR A 191 8.19 -14.16 13.42
N LEU A 192 9.13 -14.82 12.74
CA LEU A 192 10.24 -14.15 12.05
C LEU A 192 9.75 -13.31 10.87
N THR A 193 8.81 -13.85 10.08
CA THR A 193 8.20 -13.12 8.94
C THR A 193 7.46 -11.88 9.44
N SER A 194 6.66 -12.01 10.51
CA SER A 194 5.90 -10.89 11.07
C SER A 194 6.81 -9.79 11.63
N ILE A 195 7.84 -10.16 12.40
CA ILE A 195 8.81 -9.20 12.94
C ILE A 195 9.54 -8.48 11.81
N SER A 196 10.02 -9.22 10.81
CA SER A 196 10.72 -8.63 9.66
C SER A 196 9.81 -7.68 8.89
N TYR A 197 8.56 -8.09 8.63
CA TYR A 197 7.58 -7.25 7.94
C TYR A 197 7.29 -5.95 8.71
N ILE A 198 7.09 -6.02 10.03
CA ILE A 198 6.87 -4.84 10.87
C ILE A 198 8.08 -3.89 10.84
N ILE A 199 9.30 -4.42 10.92
CA ILE A 199 10.51 -3.58 10.93
C ILE A 199 10.71 -2.90 9.57
N PHE A 200 10.68 -3.67 8.48
CA PHE A 200 10.98 -3.15 7.15
C PHE A 200 9.83 -2.34 6.55
N SER A 201 8.63 -2.90 6.52
CA SER A 201 7.45 -2.25 5.93
C SER A 201 6.81 -1.26 6.91
N GLY A 202 6.79 -1.59 8.21
CA GLY A 202 6.10 -0.79 9.21
C GLY A 202 6.91 0.39 9.78
N LEU A 203 8.23 0.26 9.94
CA LEU A 203 9.06 1.31 10.55
C LEU A 203 10.04 1.94 9.56
N LEU A 204 10.86 1.15 8.88
CA LEU A 204 11.93 1.67 8.04
C LEU A 204 11.37 2.49 6.86
N GLN A 205 10.32 1.99 6.21
CA GLN A 205 9.70 2.65 5.08
C GLN A 205 9.09 4.03 5.40
N PRO A 206 8.23 4.22 6.43
CA PRO A 206 7.74 5.55 6.78
C PRO A 206 8.84 6.47 7.31
N ILE A 207 9.83 5.96 8.06
CA ILE A 207 10.94 6.79 8.54
C ILE A 207 11.76 7.37 7.37
N THR A 208 12.09 6.53 6.39
CA THR A 208 12.83 6.98 5.19
C THR A 208 12.02 8.00 4.40
N MET A 209 10.74 7.72 4.15
CA MET A 209 9.83 8.63 3.46
C MET A 209 9.71 9.98 4.17
N ILE A 210 9.42 10.00 5.48
CA ILE A 210 9.32 11.23 6.28
C ILE A 210 10.63 12.02 6.23
N THR A 211 11.77 11.35 6.37
CA THR A 211 13.09 12.00 6.30
C THR A 211 13.28 12.71 4.96
N PHE A 212 12.99 12.06 3.83
CA PHE A 212 13.12 12.66 2.51
C PHE A 212 12.11 13.78 2.25
N VAL A 213 10.87 13.64 2.72
CA VAL A 213 9.85 14.70 2.65
C VAL A 213 10.31 15.94 3.43
N LEU A 214 10.81 15.76 4.66
CA LEU A 214 11.31 16.87 5.48
C LEU A 214 12.53 17.54 4.84
N LEU A 215 13.48 16.77 4.31
CA LEU A 215 14.63 17.31 3.58
C LEU A 215 14.19 18.11 2.35
N THR A 216 13.27 17.57 1.56
CA THR A 216 12.73 18.25 0.38
C THR A 216 12.03 19.55 0.79
N TYR A 217 11.19 19.51 1.82
CA TYR A 217 10.50 20.68 2.34
C TYR A 217 11.48 21.77 2.80
N ARG A 218 12.52 21.41 3.58
CA ARG A 218 13.55 22.37 4.04
C ARG A 218 14.27 23.02 2.87
N ASN A 219 14.62 22.26 1.84
CA ASN A 219 15.35 22.78 0.68
C ASN A 219 14.46 23.67 -0.19
N VAL A 220 13.19 23.29 -0.42
CA VAL A 220 12.23 24.15 -1.11
C VAL A 220 12.01 25.45 -0.34
N ARG A 221 11.91 25.41 0.99
CA ARG A 221 11.77 26.62 1.82
C ARG A 221 13.00 27.51 1.74
N ARG A 222 14.21 26.93 1.74
CA ARG A 222 15.47 27.67 1.55
C ARG A 222 15.55 28.31 0.16
N SER A 223 15.22 27.57 -0.90
CA SER A 223 15.20 28.08 -2.27
C SER A 223 14.19 29.23 -2.43
N ARG A 224 12.98 29.10 -1.86
CA ARG A 224 11.97 30.18 -1.86
C ARG A 224 12.45 31.47 -1.19
N ARG A 225 13.28 31.38 -0.15
CA ARG A 225 13.85 32.58 0.50
C ARG A 225 14.82 33.32 -0.42
N ARG A 226 15.64 32.59 -1.19
CA ARG A 226 16.60 33.19 -2.14
C ARG A 226 15.92 33.82 -3.36
N VAL A 227 14.86 33.18 -3.89
CA VAL A 227 14.18 33.65 -5.10
C VAL A 227 13.18 34.79 -4.83
N ARG A 228 12.70 34.95 -3.59
CA ARG A 228 11.86 36.11 -3.22
C ARG A 228 12.58 37.45 -3.42
N GLU A 229 13.91 37.45 -3.54
CA GLU A 229 14.70 38.64 -3.86
C GLU A 229 14.84 38.88 -5.38
N VAL A 230 14.49 37.91 -6.26
CA VAL A 230 14.85 38.00 -7.69
C VAL A 230 13.65 38.06 -8.65
N VAL A 231 12.54 37.32 -8.49
CA VAL A 231 11.49 37.28 -9.55
C VAL A 231 10.06 37.10 -9.02
N ARG A 232 9.22 38.12 -9.24
CA ARG A 232 7.80 38.22 -8.86
C ARG A 232 6.83 37.78 -9.97
N THR A 233 7.26 37.12 -11.04
CA THR A 233 6.40 36.90 -12.22
C THR A 233 6.72 35.59 -12.95
N SER A 234 5.69 34.77 -13.21
CA SER A 234 5.65 33.71 -14.25
C SER A 234 5.95 32.23 -13.91
N GLY A 235 6.02 31.79 -12.64
CA GLY A 235 6.37 30.38 -12.31
C GLY A 235 5.57 29.69 -11.19
N GLN A 236 4.31 30.07 -10.97
CA GLN A 236 3.52 29.62 -9.80
C GLN A 236 2.54 28.47 -10.08
N ASN A 237 2.01 28.29 -11.30
CA ASN A 237 0.92 27.35 -11.55
C ASN A 237 1.34 25.86 -11.54
N LEU A 238 2.50 25.50 -12.11
CA LEU A 238 3.00 24.12 -12.06
C LEU A 238 3.40 23.65 -10.63
N ARG A 239 3.54 24.61 -9.72
CA ARG A 239 4.18 24.43 -8.42
C ARG A 239 3.20 24.12 -7.28
N ASN A 240 1.95 24.57 -7.42
CA ASN A 240 0.87 24.26 -6.49
C ASN A 240 0.22 22.90 -6.80
N GLN A 241 0.12 22.52 -8.09
CA GLN A 241 -0.40 21.20 -8.47
C GLN A 241 0.43 20.07 -7.85
N PHE A 242 1.76 20.16 -7.85
CA PHE A 242 2.61 19.06 -7.35
C PHE A 242 2.53 18.82 -5.83
N ILE A 243 2.33 19.87 -5.04
CA ILE A 243 2.14 19.71 -3.59
C ILE A 243 0.80 19.01 -3.34
N VAL A 244 -0.24 19.39 -4.08
CA VAL A 244 -1.55 18.72 -4.01
C VAL A 244 -1.45 17.26 -4.45
N THR A 245 -0.69 16.95 -5.50
CA THR A 245 -0.52 15.55 -5.97
C THR A 245 0.26 14.69 -4.98
N ILE A 246 1.33 15.21 -4.34
CA ILE A 246 2.04 14.45 -3.29
C ILE A 246 1.11 14.22 -2.09
N PHE A 247 0.37 15.23 -1.65
CA PHE A 247 -0.58 15.06 -0.55
C PHE A 247 -1.70 14.07 -0.91
N ALA A 248 -2.18 14.06 -2.16
CA ALA A 248 -3.18 13.12 -2.64
C ALA A 248 -2.66 11.69 -2.88
N GLN A 249 -1.35 11.49 -3.02
CA GLN A 249 -0.73 10.16 -3.10
C GLN A 249 -0.38 9.60 -1.71
N ILE A 250 -0.24 10.46 -0.70
CA ILE A 250 0.06 10.07 0.69
C ILE A 250 -1.22 9.76 1.48
N LEU A 251 -2.35 10.36 1.10
CA LEU A 251 -3.65 10.25 1.76
C LEU A 251 -4.54 9.23 1.05
#